data_AF-E0UT92-F1
#
_entry.id   AF-E0UT92-F1
#
_cell.length_a   1.000
_cell.length_b   1.000
_cell.length_c   1.000
_cell.angle_alpha   90.00
_cell.angle_beta   90.00
_cell.angle_gamma   90.00
#
_symmetry.space_group_name_H-M   'P 1'
#
loop_
_entity.id
_entity.type
_entity.pdbx_description
1 polymer ?
#
loop_
_entity_poly.entity_id
_entity_poly.type
_entity_poly.pdbx_seq_one_letter_code
_entity_poly.pdbx_strand_id
1 'polypeptide(L)'
;MWIKQLKIALVQQDLKQVNDLLDNIPLFKKKQEMLEASCLLKEAANIFTILKNETALSMKQIQKNKDFLNSTQADATAKFDITS
;
A
#
# COMPACT_ATOMS: atom_id res chain seq x y z
N MET A 1 6.32 -17.82 -19.79
CA MET A 1 6.22 -18.12 -18.35
C MET A 1 5.91 -16.89 -17.52
N TRP A 2 6.56 -15.74 -17.79
CA TRP A 2 6.35 -14.48 -17.08
C TRP A 2 4.88 -14.05 -16.93
N ILE A 3 4.08 -14.02 -18.02
CA ILE A 3 2.66 -13.63 -17.94
C ILE A 3 1.85 -14.54 -16.98
N LYS A 4 2.14 -15.84 -16.97
CA LYS A 4 1.49 -16.77 -16.03
C LYS A 4 1.91 -16.49 -14.59
N GLN A 5 3.18 -16.18 -14.35
CA GLN A 5 3.67 -15.79 -13.03
C GLN A 5 3.06 -14.48 -12.56
N LEU A 6 2.93 -13.49 -13.44
CA LEU A 6 2.27 -12.22 -13.12
C LEU A 6 0.81 -12.45 -12.72
N LYS A 7 0.07 -13.29 -13.46
CA LYS A 7 -1.30 -13.66 -13.08
C LYS A 7 -1.37 -14.32 -11.71
N ILE A 8 -0.48 -15.28 -11.45
CA ILE A 8 -0.43 -15.97 -10.15
C ILE A 8 -0.13 -14.97 -9.03
N ALA A 9 0.87 -14.12 -9.20
CA ALA A 9 1.27 -13.10 -8.23
C ALA A 9 0.11 -12.13 -7.93
N LEU A 10 -0.64 -11.72 -8.96
CA LEU A 10 -1.81 -10.85 -8.80
C LEU A 10 -2.95 -11.54 -8.05
N VAL A 11 -3.26 -12.80 -8.36
CA VAL A 11 -4.30 -13.57 -7.67
C VAL A 11 -3.92 -13.81 -6.20
N GLN A 12 -2.64 -14.08 -5.94
CA GLN A 12 -2.13 -14.29 -4.58
C GLN A 12 -1.89 -12.98 -3.82
N GLN A 13 -2.05 -11.82 -4.48
CA GLN A 13 -1.70 -10.50 -3.95
C GLN A 13 -0.26 -10.42 -3.42
N ASP A 14 0.65 -11.20 -4.00
CA ASP A 14 2.06 -11.19 -3.65
C ASP A 14 2.76 -10.00 -4.31
N LEU A 15 2.69 -8.85 -3.65
CA LEU A 15 3.27 -7.59 -4.13
C LEU A 15 4.79 -7.68 -4.33
N LYS A 16 5.47 -8.54 -3.57
CA LYS A 16 6.92 -8.75 -3.70
C LYS A 16 7.21 -9.45 -5.01
N GLN A 17 6.51 -10.54 -5.29
CA GLN A 17 6.64 -11.25 -6.55
C GLN A 17 6.21 -10.38 -7.74
N VAL A 18 5.18 -9.54 -7.60
CA VAL A 18 4.81 -8.58 -8.64
C VAL A 18 5.96 -7.59 -8.90
N ASN A 19 6.57 -7.01 -7.87
CA ASN A 19 7.72 -6.11 -8.04
C ASN A 19 8.92 -6.79 -8.70
N ASP A 20 9.28 -8.00 -8.25
CA ASP A 20 10.39 -8.76 -8.84
C ASP A 20 10.16 -9.04 -10.35
N LEU A 21 8.90 -9.27 -10.74
CA LEU A 21 8.50 -9.46 -12.14
C LEU A 21 8.53 -8.15 -12.94
N LEU A 22 8.21 -7.02 -12.32
CA LEU A 22 8.28 -5.68 -12.95
C LEU A 22 9.73 -5.23 -13.20
N ASP A 23 10.67 -5.63 -12.34
CA ASP A 23 12.10 -5.35 -12.55
C ASP A 23 12.67 -6.12 -13.74
N ASN A 24 12.03 -7.24 -14.11
CA ASN A 24 12.50 -8.16 -15.16
C ASN A 24 11.43 -8.40 -16.23
N ILE A 25 10.96 -7.33 -16.88
CA ILE A 25 10.00 -7.43 -17.98
C ILE A 25 10.68 -8.06 -19.21
N PRO A 26 10.19 -9.21 -19.71
CA PRO A 26 10.78 -9.86 -20.87
C PRO A 26 10.42 -9.14 -22.18
N LEU A 27 11.24 -9.35 -23.21
CA LEU A 27 10.87 -8.98 -24.57
C LEU A 27 9.78 -9.93 -25.10
N PHE A 28 8.61 -9.36 -25.41
CA PHE A 28 7.50 -10.12 -25.98
C PHE A 28 7.71 -10.31 -27.49
N LYS A 29 7.58 -11.55 -27.96
CA LYS A 29 7.74 -11.88 -29.39
C LYS A 29 6.43 -11.74 -30.16
N LYS A 30 5.29 -11.85 -29.48
CA LYS A 30 3.96 -11.78 -30.08
C LYS A 30 3.23 -10.53 -29.59
N LYS A 31 2.57 -9.82 -30.51
CA LYS A 31 1.70 -8.68 -30.18
C LYS A 31 0.63 -9.03 -29.14
N GLN A 32 0.10 -10.25 -29.20
CA GLN A 32 -0.93 -10.72 -28.27
C GLN A 32 -0.42 -10.86 -26.83
N GLU A 33 0.82 -11.32 -26.65
CA GLU A 33 1.45 -11.41 -25.32
C GLU A 33 1.67 -10.02 -24.72
N MET A 34 2.03 -9.05 -25.55
CA MET A 34 2.20 -7.66 -25.13
C MET A 34 0.87 -7.02 -24.71
N LEU A 35 -0.21 -7.26 -25.47
CA LEU A 35 -1.56 -6.77 -25.12
C LEU A 35 -2.05 -7.39 -23.81
N GLU A 36 -1.83 -8.69 -23.64
CA GLU A 36 -2.20 -9.41 -22.42
C GLU A 36 -1.42 -8.87 -21.21
N ALA A 37 -0.11 -8.72 -21.34
CA ALA A 37 0.73 -8.11 -20.31
C ALA A 37 0.27 -6.69 -19.96
N SER A 38 -0.03 -5.86 -20.97
CA SER A 38 -0.52 -4.49 -20.74
C SER A 38 -1.85 -4.45 -19.99
N CYS A 39 -2.76 -5.39 -20.27
CA CYS A 39 -4.03 -5.49 -19.56
C CYS A 39 -3.81 -5.86 -18.08
N LEU A 40 -2.98 -6.87 -17.82
CA LEU A 40 -2.63 -7.31 -16.47
C LEU A 40 -1.91 -6.21 -15.67
N LEU A 41 -1.04 -5.44 -16.30
CA LEU A 41 -0.35 -4.32 -15.65
C LEU A 41 -1.32 -3.19 -15.25
N LYS A 42 -2.35 -2.93 -16.08
CA LYS A 42 -3.41 -1.98 -15.70
C LYS A 42 -4.21 -2.47 -14.50
N GLU A 43 -4.55 -3.74 -14.48
CA GLU A 43 -5.26 -4.35 -13.35
C GLU A 43 -4.41 -4.32 -12.08
N ALA A 44 -3.12 -4.68 -12.19
CA ALA A 44 -2.15 -4.55 -11.10
C ALA A 44 -2.11 -3.13 -10.53
N ALA A 45 -2.00 -2.12 -11.39
CA ALA A 45 -1.97 -0.72 -10.98
C ALA A 45 -3.24 -0.29 -10.23
N ASN A 46 -4.40 -0.80 -10.62
CA ASN A 46 -5.65 -0.54 -9.92
C ASN A 46 -5.64 -1.14 -8.51
N ILE A 47 -5.22 -2.41 -8.38
CA ILE A 47 -5.10 -3.10 -7.09
C ILE A 47 -4.14 -2.34 -6.16
N PHE A 48 -2.96 -1.97 -6.65
CA PHE A 48 -1.99 -1.18 -5.89
C PHE A 48 -2.55 0.17 -5.43
N THR A 49 -3.34 0.82 -6.28
CA THR A 49 -3.96 2.12 -5.94
C THR A 49 -4.98 1.96 -4.81
N ILE A 50 -5.82 0.93 -4.88
CA ILE A 50 -6.80 0.62 -3.84
C ILE A 50 -6.08 0.35 -2.52
N LEU A 51 -5.08 -0.55 -2.53
CA LEU A 51 -4.33 -0.91 -1.33
C LEU A 51 -3.60 0.31 -0.72
N LYS A 52 -3.03 1.17 -1.56
CA LYS A 52 -2.39 2.42 -1.11
C LYS A 52 -3.39 3.32 -0.39
N ASN A 53 -4.59 3.46 -0.95
CA ASN A 53 -5.64 4.31 -0.37
C ASN A 53 -6.14 3.74 0.97
N GLU A 54 -6.37 2.43 1.05
CA GLU A 54 -6.76 1.77 2.30
C GLU A 54 -5.69 1.93 3.38
N THR A 55 -4.42 1.75 3.02
CA THR A 55 -3.29 1.94 3.93
C THR A 55 -3.21 3.40 4.41
N ALA A 56 -3.42 4.37 3.52
CA ALA A 56 -3.43 5.78 3.87
C ALA A 56 -4.57 6.13 4.84
N LEU A 57 -5.76 5.55 4.66
CA LEU A 57 -6.89 5.71 5.58
C LEU A 57 -6.57 5.12 6.96
N SER A 58 -5.98 3.92 7.00
CA SER A 58 -5.54 3.28 8.24
C SER A 58 -4.49 4.13 8.97
N MET A 59 -3.46 4.60 8.27
CA MET A 59 -2.43 5.50 8.85
C MET A 59 -3.04 6.79 9.39
N LYS A 60 -4.02 7.38 8.70
CA LYS A 60 -4.72 8.57 9.18
C LYS A 60 -5.48 8.30 10.49
N GLN A 61 -6.09 7.12 10.64
CA GLN A 61 -6.73 6.73 11.88
C GLN A 61 -5.73 6.53 13.02
N ILE A 62 -4.59 5.89 12.73
CA ILE A 62 -3.50 5.71 13.69
C ILE A 62 -2.98 7.07 14.16
N GLN A 63 -2.81 8.03 13.25
CA GLN A 63 -2.38 9.38 13.60
C GLN A 63 -3.37 10.08 14.53
N LYS A 64 -4.67 10.03 14.22
CA LYS A 64 -5.72 10.58 15.10
C LYS A 64 -5.68 9.96 16.50
N ASN A 65 -5.49 8.64 16.58
CA ASN A 65 -5.41 7.96 17.86
C ASN A 65 -4.16 8.41 18.66
N LYS A 66 -3.01 8.61 17.99
CA LYS A 66 -1.81 9.17 18.62
C LYS A 66 -2.06 10.60 19.12
N ASP A 67 -2.64 11.46 18.30
CA ASP A 67 -2.94 12.85 18.65
C ASP A 67 -3.88 12.91 19.85
N PHE A 68 -4.91 12.06 19.88
CA PHE A 68 -5.82 11.93 21.01
C PHE A 68 -5.08 11.53 22.29
N LEU A 69 -4.30 10.44 22.25
CA LEU A 69 -3.55 9.98 23.43
C LEU A 69 -2.61 11.07 23.96
N ASN A 70 -1.87 11.73 23.08
CA ASN A 70 -0.99 12.85 23.44
C ASN A 70 -1.77 14.03 24.06
N SER A 71 -2.96 14.34 23.57
CA SER A 71 -3.81 15.42 24.12
C SER A 71 -4.42 15.08 25.49
N THR A 72 -4.62 13.79 25.77
CA THR A 72 -5.13 13.32 27.07
C THR A 72 -4.04 13.11 28.11
N GLN A 73 -2.78 13.14 27.69
CA GLN A 73 -1.65 13.07 28.59
C GLN A 73 -1.52 14.44 29.27
N ALA A 74 -2.18 14.56 30.43
CA ALA A 74 -2.14 15.76 31.25
C ALA A 74 -0.68 16.19 31.46
N ASP A 75 -0.41 17.48 31.24
CA ASP A 75 0.86 18.09 31.61
C ASP A 75 1.13 17.75 33.08
N ALA A 76 2.17 16.95 33.35
CA ALA A 76 2.63 16.65 34.71
C ALA A 76 3.07 17.93 35.47
N THR A 77 3.07 19.07 34.78
CA THR A 77 3.42 20.40 35.25
C THR A 77 2.23 21.35 35.40
N ALA A 78 0.98 20.87 35.42
CA ALA A 78 -0.14 21.67 35.92
C ALA A 78 -0.02 21.79 37.46
N LYS A 79 0.97 22.59 37.92
CA LYS A 79 1.00 23.12 39.29
C LYS A 79 -0.21 24.03 39.43
N PHE A 80 -1.29 23.50 39.97
CA PHE A 80 -2.33 24.33 40.55
C PHE A 80 -1.72 25.02 41.78
N ASP A 81 -1.16 26.22 41.59
CA ASP A 81 -0.83 27.13 42.69
C ASP A 81 -2.15 27.68 43.26
N ILE A 82 -2.75 26.90 44.16
CA ILE A 82 -3.86 27.34 44.99
C ILE A 82 -3.24 27.87 46.28
N THR A 83 -2.78 29.12 46.28
CA THR A 83 -2.45 29.82 47.53
C THR A 83 -3.75 30.34 48.14
N SER A 84 -4.11 29.80 49.32
CA SER A 84 -5.16 30.31 50.22
C SER A 84 -4.66 31.49 51.06
#